data_AF-A0A7Y3D9K7-F1
#
_entry.id   AF-A0A7Y3D9K7-F1
#
_cell.length_a   1.000
_cell.length_b   1.000
_cell.length_c   1.000
_cell.angle_alpha   90.00
_cell.angle_beta   90.00
_cell.angle_gamma   90.00
#
_symmetry.space_group_name_H-M   'P 1'
#
loop_
_entity.id
_entity.type
_entity.pdbx_description
1 polymer ?
#
loop_
_entity_poly.entity_id
_entity_poly.type
_entity_poly.pdbx_seq_one_letter_code
_entity_poly.pdbx_strand_id
1 'polypeptide(L)'
;MRAQHRPLLILLAVFALQFQAGAGSCAKPLSINITTPTHGEFTTQTSVNMSGSITGVGAANASLTVNGVPVTVQGNNTFSTTLTLDPAIVFNPFLVELVNTANGTSKRKRVVVIAGDSVADGALSAQSVALRLNDSGLDSVEPIVTSLVDLDIASLLPPGTTVISDFCAIGGPFGSCLGSVDVTIENPAPSFSSFGLDVDSLVNAAAGDVTINDLLVFTRINGSGLAPSCNLTLSANSLDILGDYSLEPDGVDPSNIDVNLVTSPPGIVFSGFDSEFTSGLCDFPLIGSLIQLIIGDIQPLVVGGLQSFLDDPDGSGPVDAPIAEGIEVALADIQISGPIGESLGLDLETPLFAVTEDNAGITLGSDARITTGSCTPPASAPDLLASLHVPEPFPSFGATTPIGGLPYGLGICISSSAFNQLLKGEIECGLLQTSLTEIDLGGGLVPITAGVLALFIPELGTIDPATPFIINLTPTLAPVLTGNTGPSGEIAELRVGGLALEVRDTVLDAVVISGELDFRGGLNFTFDSMTSELVPSIGTVTSGDITVDIVNNTVMTNPTQLATILSFLLPAVLPTLGDSLGSFPLPTFLGLSLQGVGVEANGEFISLFVDLVQVP
;
A
#
# COMPACT_ATOMS: atom_id res chain seq x y z
N MET A 1 6.53 -82.69 60.26
CA MET A 1 6.34 -81.25 60.55
C MET A 1 6.32 -80.48 59.24
N ARG A 2 5.31 -79.62 59.06
CA ARG A 2 5.12 -78.59 58.01
C ARG A 2 4.98 -79.12 56.57
N ALA A 3 3.80 -79.22 55.95
CA ALA A 3 2.64 -78.32 55.84
C ALA A 3 2.89 -77.01 55.07
N GLN A 4 2.22 -76.96 53.90
CA GLN A 4 1.45 -75.84 53.34
C GLN A 4 2.20 -74.53 52.99
N HIS A 5 2.38 -74.28 51.69
CA HIS A 5 2.09 -72.99 51.02
C HIS A 5 2.00 -73.21 49.50
N ARG A 6 0.85 -73.71 49.04
CA ARG A 6 0.45 -73.72 47.60
C ARG A 6 -0.87 -72.99 47.24
N PRO A 7 -1.60 -72.26 48.11
CA PRO A 7 -2.83 -71.58 47.68
C PRO A 7 -2.66 -70.11 47.25
N LEU A 8 -1.53 -69.44 47.53
CA LEU A 8 -1.41 -67.99 47.29
C LEU A 8 -1.11 -67.64 45.81
N LEU A 9 -0.42 -68.49 45.07
CA LEU A 9 -0.05 -68.22 43.67
C LEU A 9 -1.23 -68.41 42.70
N ILE A 10 -2.20 -69.24 43.05
CA ILE A 10 -3.39 -69.47 42.21
C ILE A 10 -4.44 -68.36 42.44
N LEU A 11 -4.51 -67.77 43.64
CA LEU A 11 -5.41 -66.65 43.90
C LEU A 11 -4.96 -65.35 43.20
N LEU A 12 -3.65 -65.10 43.07
CA LEU A 12 -3.12 -63.96 42.31
C LEU A 12 -3.30 -64.10 40.79
N ALA A 13 -3.23 -65.32 40.25
CA ALA A 13 -3.50 -65.56 38.83
C ALA A 13 -4.99 -65.42 38.47
N VAL A 14 -5.90 -65.75 39.39
CA VAL A 14 -7.35 -65.56 39.19
C VAL A 14 -7.75 -64.09 39.36
N PHE A 15 -7.11 -63.33 40.25
CA PHE A 15 -7.33 -61.87 40.35
C PHE A 15 -6.76 -61.09 39.15
N ALA A 16 -5.65 -61.55 38.56
CA ALA A 16 -5.11 -60.97 37.33
C ALA A 16 -5.94 -61.30 36.08
N LEU A 17 -6.58 -62.48 36.03
CA LEU A 17 -7.49 -62.84 34.92
C LEU A 17 -8.88 -62.18 35.01
N GLN A 18 -9.31 -61.70 36.18
CA GLN A 18 -10.59 -60.97 36.30
C GLN A 18 -10.47 -59.46 36.03
N PHE A 19 -9.26 -58.91 35.88
CA PHE A 19 -9.04 -57.52 35.44
C PHE A 19 -8.81 -57.35 33.93
N GLN A 20 -8.95 -58.43 33.15
CA GLN A 20 -8.85 -58.42 31.68
C GLN A 20 -10.19 -58.63 30.96
N ALA A 21 -11.30 -58.56 31.68
CA ALA A 21 -12.65 -58.51 31.13
C ALA A 21 -13.35 -57.21 31.56
N GLY A 22 -12.73 -56.08 31.22
CA GLY A 22 -13.24 -54.74 31.56
C GLY A 22 -12.46 -53.59 30.94
N ALA A 23 -11.52 -53.85 30.02
CA ALA A 23 -11.10 -52.83 29.08
C ALA A 23 -12.25 -52.64 28.07
N GLY A 24 -13.29 -51.90 28.47
CA GLY A 24 -14.12 -51.23 27.48
C GLY A 24 -13.15 -50.51 26.56
N SER A 25 -13.19 -50.83 25.26
CA SER A 25 -12.41 -50.08 24.29
C SER A 25 -12.66 -48.60 24.60
N CYS A 26 -11.62 -47.83 24.95
CA CYS A 26 -11.76 -46.38 24.95
C CYS A 26 -12.28 -46.05 23.55
N ALA A 27 -13.58 -45.75 23.47
CA ALA A 27 -14.20 -45.41 22.21
C ALA A 27 -13.41 -44.20 21.70
N LYS A 28 -12.76 -44.36 20.55
CA LYS A 28 -11.99 -43.27 19.97
C LYS A 28 -12.93 -42.07 19.84
N PRO A 29 -12.55 -40.87 20.30
CA PRO A 29 -13.44 -39.71 20.23
C PRO A 29 -13.84 -39.47 18.78
N LEU A 30 -15.08 -39.02 18.59
CA LEU A 30 -15.60 -38.67 17.28
C LEU A 30 -14.76 -37.53 16.69
N SER A 31 -14.26 -37.70 15.47
CA SER A 31 -13.41 -36.71 14.82
C SER A 31 -13.62 -36.70 13.31
N ILE A 32 -13.53 -35.51 12.73
CA ILE A 32 -13.62 -35.22 11.31
C ILE A 32 -12.26 -34.66 10.87
N ASN A 33 -11.64 -35.28 9.87
CA ASN A 33 -10.45 -34.76 9.21
C ASN A 33 -10.78 -34.42 7.76
N ILE A 34 -10.72 -33.15 7.40
CA ILE A 34 -10.91 -32.65 6.03
C ILE A 34 -9.51 -32.58 5.41
N THR A 35 -9.35 -33.22 4.25
CA THR A 35 -8.08 -33.28 3.51
C THR A 35 -8.05 -32.25 2.39
N THR A 36 -9.18 -32.04 1.73
CA THR A 36 -9.38 -30.95 0.76
C THR A 36 -10.81 -30.42 0.91
N PRO A 37 -11.08 -29.14 0.65
CA PRO A 37 -10.09 -28.06 0.49
C PRO A 37 -9.36 -27.74 1.80
N THR A 38 -8.28 -26.99 1.71
CA THR A 38 -7.63 -26.40 2.90
C THR A 38 -8.45 -25.19 3.36
N HIS A 39 -8.48 -24.92 4.67
CA HIS A 39 -9.13 -23.71 5.18
C HIS A 39 -8.37 -22.48 4.68
N GLY A 40 -9.08 -21.53 4.04
CA GLY A 40 -8.48 -20.35 3.43
C GLY A 40 -7.93 -20.57 2.02
N GLU A 41 -8.22 -21.71 1.38
CA GLU A 41 -7.79 -21.96 0.00
C GLU A 41 -8.50 -21.00 -0.98
N PHE A 42 -7.72 -20.33 -1.83
CA PHE A 42 -8.22 -19.48 -2.91
C PHE A 42 -8.50 -20.30 -4.18
N THR A 43 -9.60 -20.00 -4.87
CA THR A 43 -9.89 -20.60 -6.17
C THR A 43 -10.84 -19.75 -7.02
N THR A 44 -10.62 -19.76 -8.33
CA THR A 44 -11.55 -19.19 -9.32
C THR A 44 -12.53 -20.21 -9.90
N GLN A 45 -12.48 -21.47 -9.44
CA GLN A 45 -13.43 -22.48 -9.86
C GLN A 45 -14.82 -22.19 -9.28
N THR A 46 -15.88 -22.59 -10.00
CA THR A 46 -17.27 -22.48 -9.50
C THR A 46 -17.64 -23.60 -8.53
N SER A 47 -16.74 -24.55 -8.29
CA SER A 47 -16.97 -25.68 -7.39
C SER A 47 -15.65 -26.26 -6.89
N VAL A 48 -15.68 -26.86 -5.71
CA VAL A 48 -14.54 -27.55 -5.12
C VAL A 48 -14.92 -28.98 -4.71
N ASN A 49 -13.96 -29.91 -4.76
CA ASN A 49 -14.16 -31.24 -4.20
C ASN A 49 -13.70 -31.29 -2.74
N MET A 50 -14.67 -31.43 -1.84
CA MET A 50 -14.39 -31.70 -0.44
C MET A 50 -14.16 -33.20 -0.24
N SER A 51 -13.04 -33.55 0.38
CA SER A 51 -12.71 -34.93 0.75
C SER A 51 -12.12 -35.02 2.15
N GLY A 52 -12.32 -36.16 2.81
CA GLY A 52 -11.83 -36.35 4.17
C GLY A 52 -12.06 -37.74 4.73
N SER A 53 -11.79 -37.87 6.02
CA SER A 53 -11.97 -39.11 6.79
C SER A 53 -12.60 -38.85 8.14
N ILE A 54 -13.26 -39.87 8.69
CA ILE A 54 -13.87 -39.83 10.01
C ILE A 54 -13.28 -40.89 10.93
N THR A 55 -13.30 -40.62 12.23
CA THR A 55 -12.90 -41.61 13.24
C THR A 55 -13.83 -41.57 14.46
N GLY A 56 -13.87 -42.63 15.26
CA GLY A 56 -14.76 -42.75 16.42
C GLY A 56 -16.16 -43.29 16.12
N VAL A 57 -16.47 -43.52 14.84
CA VAL A 57 -17.68 -44.18 14.37
C VAL A 57 -17.37 -44.94 13.08
N GLY A 58 -17.99 -46.11 12.86
CA GLY A 58 -17.89 -46.85 11.60
C GLY A 58 -18.94 -46.37 10.60
N ALA A 59 -18.65 -46.45 9.30
CA ALA A 59 -19.50 -45.96 8.21
C ALA A 59 -20.99 -46.35 8.32
N ALA A 60 -21.30 -47.56 8.80
CA ALA A 60 -22.69 -48.03 8.96
C ALA A 60 -23.50 -47.25 10.01
N ASN A 61 -22.83 -46.60 10.97
CA ASN A 61 -23.45 -45.81 12.04
C ASN A 61 -23.13 -44.32 11.91
N ALA A 62 -22.56 -43.89 10.79
CA ALA A 62 -22.16 -42.51 10.54
C ALA A 62 -23.21 -41.80 9.69
N SER A 63 -23.75 -40.69 10.20
CA SER A 63 -24.53 -39.73 9.41
C SER A 63 -23.67 -38.48 9.23
N LEU A 64 -23.23 -38.22 8.00
CA LEU A 64 -22.42 -37.05 7.67
C LEU A 64 -23.21 -36.10 6.76
N THR A 65 -23.21 -34.82 7.10
CA THR A 65 -23.78 -33.76 6.26
C THR A 65 -22.75 -32.67 6.02
N VAL A 66 -22.87 -32.00 4.87
CA VAL A 66 -22.12 -30.77 4.56
C VAL A 66 -23.16 -29.70 4.22
N ASN A 67 -23.19 -28.61 4.99
CA ASN A 67 -24.23 -27.58 4.92
C ASN A 67 -25.66 -28.18 4.97
N GLY A 68 -25.85 -29.20 5.83
CA GLY A 68 -27.11 -29.92 5.98
C GLY A 68 -27.43 -30.94 4.86
N VAL A 69 -26.65 -30.98 3.78
CA VAL A 69 -26.82 -31.95 2.69
C VAL A 69 -26.14 -33.27 3.04
N PRO A 70 -26.83 -34.43 2.99
CA PRO A 70 -26.22 -35.73 3.30
C PRO A 70 -25.09 -36.11 2.35
N VAL A 71 -23.99 -36.61 2.90
CA VAL A 71 -22.83 -37.13 2.14
C VAL A 71 -22.55 -38.57 2.56
N THR A 72 -22.27 -39.41 1.57
CA THR A 72 -22.02 -40.84 1.82
C THR A 72 -20.63 -41.06 2.41
N VAL A 73 -20.57 -41.73 3.57
CA VAL A 73 -19.33 -42.25 4.15
C VAL A 73 -19.07 -43.65 3.60
N GLN A 74 -17.92 -43.84 2.97
CA GLN A 74 -17.50 -45.10 2.38
C GLN A 74 -17.05 -46.12 3.45
N GLY A 75 -16.99 -47.41 3.10
CA GLY A 75 -16.65 -48.49 4.05
C GLY A 75 -15.25 -48.41 4.67
N ASN A 76 -14.34 -47.62 4.09
CA ASN A 76 -13.02 -47.26 4.62
C ASN A 76 -13.03 -45.99 5.52
N ASN A 77 -14.22 -45.49 5.88
CA ASN A 77 -14.45 -44.26 6.66
C ASN A 77 -13.96 -42.97 5.98
N THR A 78 -13.91 -42.92 4.64
CA THR A 78 -13.66 -41.69 3.88
C THR A 78 -14.94 -41.15 3.26
N PHE A 79 -14.96 -39.86 2.93
CA PHE A 79 -16.06 -39.21 2.22
C PHE A 79 -15.52 -38.26 1.15
N SER A 80 -16.33 -38.01 0.11
CA SER A 80 -16.04 -37.01 -0.92
C SER A 80 -17.35 -36.43 -1.44
N THR A 81 -17.40 -35.12 -1.67
CA THR A 81 -18.55 -34.44 -2.28
C THR A 81 -18.09 -33.19 -3.04
N THR A 82 -18.78 -32.87 -4.13
CA THR A 82 -18.57 -31.60 -4.85
C THR A 82 -19.46 -30.52 -4.25
N LEU A 83 -18.89 -29.35 -4.01
CA LEU A 83 -19.55 -28.20 -3.41
C LEU A 83 -19.51 -27.04 -4.39
N THR A 84 -20.61 -26.33 -4.55
CA THR A 84 -20.68 -25.13 -5.40
C THR A 84 -20.13 -23.94 -4.62
N LEU A 85 -19.44 -23.05 -5.32
CA LEU A 85 -18.91 -21.80 -4.80
C LEU A 85 -19.72 -20.64 -5.37
N ASP A 86 -20.05 -19.69 -4.51
CA ASP A 86 -20.64 -18.41 -4.86
C ASP A 86 -19.57 -17.31 -4.78
N PRO A 87 -19.14 -16.74 -5.92
CA PRO A 87 -18.15 -15.67 -5.92
C PRO A 87 -18.66 -14.37 -5.29
N ALA A 88 -19.98 -14.15 -5.21
CA ALA A 88 -20.54 -12.90 -4.68
C ALA A 88 -20.42 -12.76 -3.15
N ILE A 89 -20.24 -13.88 -2.43
CA ILE A 89 -20.03 -13.86 -0.98
C ILE A 89 -18.55 -13.93 -0.59
N VAL A 90 -17.66 -14.19 -1.56
CA VAL A 90 -16.20 -14.38 -1.40
C VAL A 90 -15.85 -15.55 -0.50
N PHE A 91 -16.14 -15.47 0.80
CA PHE A 91 -15.97 -16.56 1.75
C PHE A 91 -17.10 -17.57 1.61
N ASN A 92 -16.76 -18.78 1.20
CA ASN A 92 -17.67 -19.89 1.02
C ASN A 92 -17.50 -20.91 2.16
N PRO A 93 -18.33 -20.84 3.20
CA PRO A 93 -18.20 -21.74 4.33
C PRO A 93 -18.89 -23.09 4.12
N PHE A 94 -18.21 -24.13 4.59
CA PHE A 94 -18.70 -25.50 4.56
C PHE A 94 -18.64 -26.10 5.96
N LEU A 95 -19.80 -26.18 6.61
CA LEU A 95 -19.99 -26.82 7.90
C LEU A 95 -20.23 -28.32 7.68
N VAL A 96 -19.27 -29.12 8.14
CA VAL A 96 -19.36 -30.59 8.16
C VAL A 96 -19.87 -31.04 9.53
N GLU A 97 -20.99 -31.75 9.55
CA GLU A 97 -21.55 -32.35 10.76
C GLU A 97 -21.54 -33.87 10.65
N LEU A 98 -20.91 -34.52 11.63
CA LEU A 98 -20.88 -35.96 11.79
C LEU A 98 -21.68 -36.33 13.04
N VAL A 99 -22.67 -37.20 12.87
CA VAL A 99 -23.48 -37.77 13.96
C VAL A 99 -23.26 -39.28 14.00
N ASN A 100 -22.95 -39.80 15.18
CA ASN A 100 -22.98 -41.24 15.44
C ASN A 100 -24.41 -41.65 15.78
N THR A 101 -25.07 -42.34 14.87
CA THR A 101 -26.49 -42.72 14.99
C THR A 101 -26.74 -43.75 16.09
N ALA A 102 -25.71 -44.43 16.57
CA ALA A 102 -25.83 -45.44 17.63
C ALA A 102 -25.99 -44.83 19.04
N ASN A 103 -25.41 -43.65 19.29
CA ASN A 103 -25.41 -43.01 20.61
C ASN A 103 -25.81 -41.53 20.60
N GLY A 104 -26.06 -40.94 19.42
CA GLY A 104 -26.46 -39.55 19.24
C GLY A 104 -25.34 -38.52 19.39
N THR A 105 -24.08 -38.93 19.62
CA THR A 105 -22.98 -37.96 19.75
C THR A 105 -22.67 -37.32 18.40
N SER A 106 -22.43 -36.00 18.39
CA SER A 106 -22.09 -35.26 17.18
C SER A 106 -20.74 -34.55 17.29
N LYS A 107 -20.14 -34.28 16.13
CA LYS A 107 -18.95 -33.43 15.98
C LYS A 107 -19.16 -32.56 14.75
N ARG A 108 -18.75 -31.30 14.85
CA ARG A 108 -18.78 -30.36 13.74
C ARG A 108 -17.37 -29.87 13.44
N LYS A 109 -17.13 -29.54 12.17
CA LYS A 109 -15.92 -28.90 11.70
C LYS A 109 -16.30 -27.99 10.54
N ARG A 110 -15.72 -26.79 10.49
CA ARG A 110 -15.94 -25.85 9.40
C ARG A 110 -14.66 -25.68 8.60
N VAL A 111 -14.81 -25.44 7.31
CA VAL A 111 -13.75 -25.05 6.40
C VAL A 111 -14.29 -23.95 5.49
N VAL A 112 -13.46 -22.97 5.16
CA VAL A 112 -13.83 -21.86 4.28
C VAL A 112 -12.96 -21.92 3.05
N VAL A 113 -13.58 -21.77 1.88
CA VAL A 113 -12.89 -21.56 0.61
C VAL A 113 -13.11 -20.12 0.17
N ILE A 114 -12.08 -19.46 -0.33
CA ILE A 114 -12.16 -18.08 -0.80
C ILE A 114 -12.33 -18.13 -2.32
N ALA A 115 -13.47 -17.65 -2.81
CA ALA A 115 -13.75 -17.56 -4.22
C ALA A 115 -13.13 -16.27 -4.78
N GLY A 116 -12.11 -16.41 -5.62
CA GLY A 116 -11.37 -15.29 -6.19
C GLY A 116 -9.94 -15.67 -6.57
N ASP A 117 -9.32 -14.82 -7.37
CA ASP A 117 -7.87 -14.84 -7.58
C ASP A 117 -7.15 -14.36 -6.32
N SER A 118 -5.86 -14.66 -6.22
CA SER A 118 -5.06 -14.33 -5.03
C SER A 118 -3.69 -13.78 -5.39
N VAL A 119 -3.20 -12.86 -4.57
CA VAL A 119 -1.79 -12.44 -4.59
C VAL A 119 -1.05 -13.26 -3.54
N ALA A 120 -0.05 -14.03 -3.99
CA ALA A 120 0.78 -14.84 -3.09
C ALA A 120 1.54 -13.95 -2.09
N ASP A 121 1.86 -14.51 -0.93
CA ASP A 121 2.68 -13.80 0.05
C ASP A 121 4.04 -13.37 -0.53
N GLY A 122 4.41 -12.12 -0.30
CA GLY A 122 5.61 -11.48 -0.88
C GLY A 122 5.55 -11.16 -2.39
N ALA A 123 4.42 -11.40 -3.08
CA ALA A 123 4.26 -10.99 -4.48
C ALA A 123 3.74 -9.55 -4.59
N LEU A 124 3.99 -8.92 -5.76
CA LEU A 124 3.44 -7.61 -6.10
C LEU A 124 1.97 -7.72 -6.50
N SER A 125 1.15 -6.83 -5.97
CA SER A 125 -0.15 -6.45 -6.51
C SER A 125 0.08 -5.41 -7.60
N ALA A 126 -0.25 -5.77 -8.84
CA ALA A 126 -0.04 -4.87 -9.98
C ALA A 126 -0.93 -3.62 -9.90
N GLN A 127 -0.44 -2.48 -10.36
CA GLN A 127 -1.17 -1.21 -10.55
C GLN A 127 -2.05 -0.84 -9.34
N SER A 128 -1.47 -0.87 -8.14
CA SER A 128 -2.25 -0.92 -6.91
C SER A 128 -2.14 0.32 -6.04
N VAL A 129 -1.19 1.21 -6.30
CA VAL A 129 -1.06 2.49 -5.61
C VAL A 129 -0.85 3.58 -6.66
N ALA A 130 -1.35 4.78 -6.40
CA ALA A 130 -1.00 5.93 -7.18
C ALA A 130 -0.84 7.17 -6.31
N LEU A 131 0.04 8.05 -6.75
CA LEU A 131 0.20 9.40 -6.23
C LEU A 131 0.03 10.38 -7.38
N ARG A 132 -0.75 11.43 -7.14
CA ARG A 132 -1.06 12.46 -8.12
C ARG A 132 -0.72 13.82 -7.55
N LEU A 133 0.20 14.53 -8.19
CA LEU A 133 0.41 15.96 -7.95
C LEU A 133 -0.33 16.73 -9.04
N ASN A 134 -1.31 17.54 -8.65
CA ASN A 134 -1.92 18.49 -9.56
C ASN A 134 -1.08 19.77 -9.65
N ASP A 135 -1.39 20.60 -10.63
CA ASP A 135 -0.76 21.91 -10.86
C ASP A 135 -0.61 22.75 -9.58
N SER A 136 -1.69 22.95 -8.82
CA SER A 136 -1.62 23.68 -7.53
C SER A 136 -0.76 22.98 -6.47
N GLY A 137 -0.60 21.67 -6.59
CA GLY A 137 0.35 20.90 -5.80
C GLY A 137 1.80 21.11 -6.24
N LEU A 138 2.04 21.22 -7.56
CA LEU A 138 3.34 21.58 -8.15
C LEU A 138 3.77 22.98 -7.68
N ASP A 139 2.90 23.98 -7.79
CA ASP A 139 3.10 25.34 -7.26
C ASP A 139 3.54 25.34 -5.77
N SER A 140 2.99 24.38 -5.01
CA SER A 140 3.24 24.29 -3.57
C SER A 140 4.59 23.64 -3.24
N VAL A 141 5.10 22.76 -4.11
CA VAL A 141 6.40 22.10 -3.93
C VAL A 141 7.55 22.86 -4.59
N GLU A 142 7.30 23.70 -5.60
CA GLU A 142 8.31 24.50 -6.31
C GLU A 142 9.30 25.23 -5.42
N PRO A 143 8.89 25.96 -4.34
CA PRO A 143 9.85 26.65 -3.49
C PRO A 143 10.77 25.68 -2.74
N ILE A 144 10.30 24.46 -2.47
CA ILE A 144 11.06 23.43 -1.77
C ILE A 144 12.01 22.75 -2.73
N VAL A 145 11.54 22.35 -3.92
CA VAL A 145 12.42 21.79 -4.97
C VAL A 145 13.51 22.80 -5.31
N THR A 146 13.15 24.08 -5.48
CA THR A 146 14.12 25.18 -5.62
C THR A 146 15.14 25.16 -4.48
N SER A 147 14.73 24.98 -3.22
CA SER A 147 15.67 24.95 -2.10
C SER A 147 16.57 23.70 -2.03
N LEU A 148 16.16 22.59 -2.64
CA LEU A 148 16.88 21.33 -2.66
C LEU A 148 17.90 21.27 -3.81
N VAL A 149 17.62 21.97 -4.91
CA VAL A 149 18.56 22.12 -6.03
C VAL A 149 19.65 23.13 -5.64
N ASP A 150 20.85 22.64 -5.33
CA ASP A 150 22.03 23.50 -5.14
C ASP A 150 22.56 23.94 -6.51
N LEU A 151 21.87 24.91 -7.13
CA LEU A 151 22.27 25.46 -8.41
C LEU A 151 23.53 26.33 -8.24
N ASP A 152 24.69 25.71 -8.22
CA ASP A 152 25.97 26.42 -8.32
C ASP A 152 26.33 26.62 -9.79
N ILE A 153 26.06 27.82 -10.33
CA ILE A 153 26.47 28.17 -11.69
C ILE A 153 27.99 28.07 -11.90
N ALA A 154 28.80 28.14 -10.83
CA ALA A 154 30.24 27.94 -10.93
C ALA A 154 30.62 26.45 -11.08
N SER A 155 29.75 25.53 -10.66
CA SER A 155 29.89 24.10 -10.91
C SER A 155 29.46 23.73 -12.34
N LEU A 156 28.42 24.39 -12.86
CA LEU A 156 27.98 24.26 -14.25
C LEU A 156 28.97 24.90 -15.22
N LEU A 157 29.46 26.10 -14.90
CA LEU A 157 30.39 26.88 -15.74
C LEU A 157 31.67 27.25 -14.98
N PRO A 158 32.55 26.27 -14.68
CA PRO A 158 33.76 26.54 -13.91
C PRO A 158 34.74 27.42 -14.69
N PRO A 159 35.53 28.28 -14.00
CA PRO A 159 36.60 29.03 -14.65
C PRO A 159 37.56 28.11 -15.44
N GLY A 160 37.79 28.46 -16.70
CA GLY A 160 38.55 27.66 -17.66
C GLY A 160 37.68 26.87 -18.64
N THR A 161 36.38 26.72 -18.39
CA THR A 161 35.44 26.11 -19.33
C THR A 161 35.41 26.90 -20.63
N THR A 162 35.57 26.21 -21.76
CA THR A 162 35.45 26.81 -23.10
C THR A 162 34.01 26.67 -23.56
N VAL A 163 33.26 27.78 -23.57
CA VAL A 163 31.84 27.80 -23.97
C VAL A 163 31.64 27.96 -25.47
N ILE A 164 32.63 28.55 -26.15
CA ILE A 164 32.68 28.66 -27.61
C ILE A 164 34.07 28.25 -28.04
N SER A 165 34.18 27.29 -28.96
CA SER A 165 35.46 26.81 -29.50
C SER A 165 35.54 26.98 -31.01
N ASP A 166 36.69 27.43 -31.48
CA ASP A 166 37.08 27.64 -32.88
C ASP A 166 36.04 28.41 -33.71
N PHE A 167 35.37 29.39 -33.09
CA PHE A 167 34.34 30.17 -33.77
C PHE A 167 34.99 31.13 -34.77
N CYS A 168 34.57 31.07 -36.03
CA CYS A 168 35.10 31.95 -37.05
C CYS A 168 34.51 33.37 -36.97
N ALA A 169 35.12 34.22 -36.14
CA ALA A 169 34.70 35.62 -35.99
C ALA A 169 35.00 36.47 -37.23
N ILE A 170 36.07 36.16 -37.98
CA ILE A 170 36.46 36.94 -39.16
C ILE A 170 36.49 36.05 -40.40
N GLY A 171 35.40 36.10 -41.17
CA GLY A 171 35.32 35.44 -42.47
C GLY A 171 36.30 36.01 -43.50
N GLY A 172 36.91 35.12 -44.25
CA GLY A 172 37.82 35.41 -45.35
C GLY A 172 37.21 35.18 -46.72
N PRO A 173 37.91 35.60 -47.78
CA PRO A 173 37.50 35.28 -49.14
C PRO A 173 37.41 33.75 -49.31
N PHE A 174 36.40 33.30 -50.05
CA PHE A 174 36.12 31.89 -50.35
C PHE A 174 35.73 31.01 -49.14
N GLY A 175 35.19 31.61 -48.06
CA GLY A 175 34.73 30.85 -46.89
C GLY A 175 35.86 30.38 -45.97
N SER A 176 37.07 30.92 -46.13
CA SER A 176 38.18 30.70 -45.20
C SER A 176 37.94 31.46 -43.89
N CYS A 177 38.52 31.00 -42.78
CA CYS A 177 38.53 31.78 -41.54
C CYS A 177 39.82 32.57 -41.39
N LEU A 178 39.75 33.89 -41.31
CA LEU A 178 40.91 34.77 -41.12
C LEU A 178 41.20 35.05 -39.65
N GLY A 179 40.25 34.81 -38.76
CA GLY A 179 40.44 34.87 -37.32
C GLY A 179 39.38 34.09 -36.59
N SER A 180 39.81 33.13 -35.75
CA SER A 180 38.92 32.38 -34.87
C SER A 180 39.04 32.87 -33.43
N VAL A 181 38.00 32.62 -32.64
CA VAL A 181 37.97 32.95 -31.22
C VAL A 181 37.53 31.73 -30.43
N ASP A 182 38.22 31.51 -29.32
CA ASP A 182 37.73 30.66 -28.23
C ASP A 182 37.27 31.56 -27.09
N VAL A 183 36.09 31.29 -26.52
CA VAL A 183 35.59 32.02 -25.34
C VAL A 183 35.65 31.08 -24.15
N THR A 184 36.43 31.48 -23.15
CA THR A 184 36.62 30.73 -21.91
C THR A 184 36.09 31.50 -20.70
N ILE A 185 35.45 30.83 -19.76
CA ILE A 185 35.07 31.44 -18.47
C ILE A 185 36.34 31.82 -17.69
N GLU A 186 36.39 33.04 -17.16
CA GLU A 186 37.52 33.55 -16.37
C GLU A 186 37.14 33.67 -14.89
N ASN A 187 38.12 33.95 -14.02
CA ASN A 187 37.86 34.32 -12.63
C ASN A 187 37.53 35.82 -12.51
N PRO A 188 36.63 36.22 -11.59
CA PRO A 188 35.92 35.36 -10.63
C PRO A 188 34.85 34.50 -11.30
N ALA A 189 34.48 33.39 -10.65
CA ALA A 189 33.48 32.48 -11.17
C ALA A 189 32.13 33.17 -11.42
N PRO A 190 31.29 32.63 -12.33
CA PRO A 190 29.96 33.17 -12.59
C PRO A 190 29.14 33.32 -11.30
N SER A 191 28.27 34.34 -11.26
CA SER A 191 27.45 34.64 -10.09
C SER A 191 26.06 35.14 -10.49
N PHE A 192 25.09 35.01 -9.60
CA PHE A 192 23.71 35.48 -9.76
C PHE A 192 23.13 35.91 -8.40
N SER A 193 22.01 36.62 -8.39
CA SER A 193 21.38 37.11 -7.15
C SER A 193 20.35 36.13 -6.56
N SER A 194 19.55 35.51 -7.42
CA SER A 194 18.52 34.52 -7.06
C SER A 194 18.22 33.60 -8.24
N PHE A 195 17.64 32.44 -7.95
CA PHE A 195 17.10 31.53 -8.95
C PHE A 195 15.68 31.12 -8.55
N GLY A 196 14.88 30.73 -9.53
CA GLY A 196 13.57 30.11 -9.35
C GLY A 196 13.40 28.96 -10.33
N LEU A 197 12.62 27.97 -9.92
CA LEU A 197 12.16 26.86 -10.74
C LEU A 197 10.63 26.93 -10.77
N ASP A 198 10.08 26.89 -11.97
CA ASP A 198 8.64 26.87 -12.27
C ASP A 198 8.32 25.50 -12.89
N VAL A 199 7.38 24.74 -12.33
CA VAL A 199 7.09 23.36 -12.75
C VAL A 199 5.63 23.23 -13.14
N ASP A 200 5.37 23.33 -14.44
CA ASP A 200 4.03 23.16 -14.99
C ASP A 200 3.84 21.77 -15.61
N SER A 201 2.64 21.22 -15.46
CA SER A 201 2.28 19.94 -16.08
C SER A 201 1.81 20.10 -17.54
N LEU A 202 2.35 19.27 -18.43
CA LEU A 202 1.98 19.20 -19.85
C LEU A 202 1.60 17.77 -20.24
N VAL A 203 1.00 17.60 -21.43
CA VAL A 203 0.70 16.25 -21.94
C VAL A 203 1.98 15.54 -22.37
N ASN A 204 2.35 14.48 -21.64
CA ASN A 204 3.59 13.70 -21.76
C ASN A 204 4.89 14.47 -21.45
N ALA A 205 4.83 15.55 -20.68
CA ALA A 205 5.99 16.26 -20.18
C ALA A 205 5.63 17.09 -18.94
N ALA A 206 6.63 17.53 -18.18
CA ALA A 206 6.55 18.64 -17.26
C ALA A 206 7.47 19.75 -17.77
N ALA A 207 6.97 20.97 -17.87
CA ALA A 207 7.85 22.13 -18.05
C ALA A 207 8.63 22.33 -16.75
N GLY A 208 9.94 22.54 -16.86
CA GLY A 208 10.85 22.83 -15.76
C GLY A 208 11.62 24.09 -16.08
N ASP A 209 10.94 25.23 -16.02
CA ASP A 209 11.50 26.50 -16.45
C ASP A 209 12.35 27.11 -15.31
N VAL A 210 13.64 27.34 -15.59
CA VAL A 210 14.58 27.90 -14.62
C VAL A 210 14.83 29.37 -14.92
N THR A 211 14.56 30.24 -13.95
CA THR A 211 14.85 31.67 -14.03
C THR A 211 16.03 32.04 -13.14
N ILE A 212 17.09 32.61 -13.71
CA ILE A 212 18.27 33.12 -12.99
C ILE A 212 18.30 34.64 -13.07
N ASN A 213 18.31 35.33 -11.92
CA ASN A 213 18.31 36.79 -11.85
C ASN A 213 19.71 37.38 -11.61
N ASP A 214 19.97 38.55 -12.22
CA ASP A 214 21.21 39.31 -12.12
C ASP A 214 22.47 38.48 -12.44
N LEU A 215 22.44 37.75 -13.55
CA LEU A 215 23.56 36.94 -14.00
C LEU A 215 24.77 37.82 -14.32
N LEU A 216 25.94 37.42 -13.83
CA LEU A 216 27.23 38.04 -14.13
C LEU A 216 28.26 36.96 -14.44
N VAL A 217 28.84 37.01 -15.65
CA VAL A 217 29.83 36.04 -16.14
C VAL A 217 31.06 36.79 -16.63
N PHE A 218 32.23 36.41 -16.13
CA PHE A 218 33.51 36.91 -16.63
C PHE A 218 34.06 35.94 -17.65
N THR A 219 34.39 36.43 -18.84
CA THR A 219 34.91 35.61 -19.93
C THR A 219 36.16 36.23 -20.53
N ARG A 220 36.97 35.36 -21.11
CA ARG A 220 38.16 35.70 -21.87
C ARG A 220 38.01 35.18 -23.28
N ILE A 221 38.10 36.08 -24.24
CA ILE A 221 38.17 35.78 -25.66
C ILE A 221 39.64 35.58 -26.02
N ASN A 222 39.98 34.38 -26.45
CA ASN A 222 41.28 34.03 -26.99
C ASN A 222 41.21 34.05 -28.52
N GLY A 223 41.47 35.21 -29.11
CA GLY A 223 41.53 35.36 -30.56
C GLY A 223 42.80 34.77 -31.18
N SER A 224 42.64 34.20 -32.38
CA SER A 224 43.70 33.69 -33.26
C SER A 224 43.63 34.37 -34.63
N GLY A 225 44.74 34.36 -35.38
CA GLY A 225 44.81 35.00 -36.70
C GLY A 225 44.64 36.52 -36.62
N LEU A 226 43.58 37.05 -37.25
CA LEU A 226 43.20 38.47 -37.19
C LEU A 226 42.29 38.81 -36.00
N ALA A 227 41.78 37.82 -35.27
CA ALA A 227 40.90 38.07 -34.12
C ALA A 227 41.74 38.46 -32.88
N PRO A 228 41.40 39.55 -32.18
CA PRO A 228 42.12 39.97 -30.99
C PRO A 228 41.74 39.11 -29.77
N SER A 229 42.63 39.04 -28.78
CA SER A 229 42.28 38.52 -27.45
C SER A 229 41.85 39.67 -26.53
N CYS A 230 40.78 39.46 -25.76
CA CYS A 230 40.27 40.45 -24.81
C CYS A 230 39.39 39.83 -23.72
N ASN A 231 39.14 40.59 -22.65
CA ASN A 231 38.21 40.18 -21.60
C ASN A 231 36.84 40.80 -21.85
N LEU A 232 35.81 40.04 -21.51
CA LEU A 232 34.42 40.38 -21.74
C LEU A 232 33.63 40.00 -20.49
N THR A 233 32.97 40.99 -19.92
CA THR A 233 31.96 40.78 -18.87
C THR A 233 30.61 40.67 -19.54
N LEU A 234 29.88 39.60 -19.25
CA LEU A 234 28.50 39.40 -19.67
C LEU A 234 27.60 39.61 -18.46
N SER A 235 26.52 40.35 -18.64
CA SER A 235 25.51 40.51 -17.61
C SER A 235 24.11 40.43 -18.20
N ALA A 236 23.15 39.94 -17.42
CA ALA A 236 21.73 39.97 -17.79
C ALA A 236 20.88 40.22 -16.53
N ASN A 237 19.76 40.92 -16.71
CA ASN A 237 18.78 41.08 -15.62
C ASN A 237 18.14 39.74 -15.29
N SER A 238 17.79 38.95 -16.32
CA SER A 238 17.38 37.56 -16.16
C SER A 238 17.90 36.69 -17.31
N LEU A 239 18.12 35.41 -16.99
CA LEU A 239 18.32 34.30 -17.91
C LEU A 239 17.22 33.28 -17.62
N ASP A 240 16.39 33.00 -18.61
CA ASP A 240 15.36 31.98 -18.54
C ASP A 240 15.82 30.77 -19.37
N ILE A 241 15.87 29.60 -18.74
CA ILE A 241 16.16 28.31 -19.35
C ILE A 241 14.83 27.56 -19.42
N LEU A 242 14.33 27.36 -20.64
CA LEU A 242 13.02 26.78 -20.90
C LEU A 242 13.20 25.33 -21.35
N GLY A 243 12.67 24.38 -20.59
CA GLY A 243 12.87 22.95 -20.84
C GLY A 243 11.62 22.16 -20.53
N ASP A 244 11.24 21.28 -21.46
CA ASP A 244 10.22 20.25 -21.22
C ASP A 244 10.92 18.93 -20.88
N TYR A 245 10.49 18.27 -19.80
CA TYR A 245 11.06 17.03 -19.30
C TYR A 245 10.02 15.91 -19.29
N SER A 246 10.36 14.73 -19.79
CA SER A 246 9.53 13.54 -19.64
C SER A 246 9.96 12.78 -18.41
N LEU A 247 9.01 12.28 -17.64
CA LEU A 247 9.27 11.46 -16.47
C LEU A 247 8.89 10.01 -16.76
N GLU A 248 9.79 9.08 -16.44
CA GLU A 248 9.50 7.65 -16.56
C GLU A 248 10.04 6.87 -15.35
N PRO A 249 9.54 5.65 -15.08
CA PRO A 249 10.17 4.79 -14.08
C PRO A 249 11.60 4.46 -14.49
N ASP A 250 12.56 4.60 -13.57
CA ASP A 250 13.95 4.23 -13.84
C ASP A 250 14.05 2.74 -14.24
N GLY A 251 14.74 2.48 -15.36
CA GLY A 251 14.81 1.15 -15.97
C GLY A 251 15.63 0.12 -15.18
N VAL A 252 16.40 0.55 -14.17
CA VAL A 252 17.23 -0.26 -13.28
C VAL A 252 16.59 -0.38 -11.90
N ASP A 253 16.13 0.73 -11.33
CA ASP A 253 15.47 0.83 -10.03
C ASP A 253 14.12 1.56 -10.15
N PRO A 254 13.02 0.83 -10.40
CA PRO A 254 11.70 1.44 -10.59
C PRO A 254 11.14 2.07 -9.31
N SER A 255 11.88 2.12 -8.19
CA SER A 255 11.51 2.97 -7.05
C SER A 255 11.83 4.45 -7.28
N ASN A 256 12.65 4.76 -8.30
CA ASN A 256 13.04 6.12 -8.69
C ASN A 256 12.40 6.54 -10.02
N ILE A 257 12.45 7.83 -10.28
CA ILE A 257 11.98 8.46 -11.51
C ILE A 257 13.21 8.88 -12.32
N ASP A 258 13.20 8.51 -13.58
CA ASP A 258 14.11 8.94 -14.63
C ASP A 258 13.51 10.17 -15.32
N VAL A 259 14.33 11.21 -15.54
CA VAL A 259 13.91 12.50 -16.07
C VAL A 259 14.72 12.79 -17.31
N ASN A 260 14.05 12.92 -18.45
CA ASN A 260 14.73 13.14 -19.73
C ASN A 260 14.31 14.46 -20.36
N LEU A 261 15.26 15.21 -20.93
CA LEU A 261 14.97 16.45 -21.63
C LEU A 261 14.31 16.15 -22.99
N VAL A 262 13.05 16.56 -23.16
CA VAL A 262 12.28 16.37 -24.40
C VAL A 262 12.66 17.41 -25.45
N THR A 263 12.82 18.66 -25.02
CA THR A 263 13.22 19.77 -25.88
C THR A 263 14.73 19.93 -25.89
N SER A 264 15.40 19.14 -26.73
CA SER A 264 16.84 19.21 -26.96
C SER A 264 17.18 20.05 -28.22
N PRO A 265 17.97 21.14 -28.11
CA PRO A 265 18.48 21.78 -26.89
C PRO A 265 17.41 22.66 -26.20
N PRO A 266 17.59 23.01 -24.91
CA PRO A 266 16.63 23.84 -24.20
C PRO A 266 16.57 25.26 -24.77
N GLY A 267 15.45 25.94 -24.52
CA GLY A 267 15.26 27.35 -24.86
C GLY A 267 16.09 28.24 -23.93
N ILE A 268 16.82 29.21 -24.49
CA ILE A 268 17.62 30.16 -23.70
C ILE A 268 17.18 31.58 -24.06
N VAL A 269 16.66 32.31 -23.08
CA VAL A 269 16.14 33.67 -23.24
C VAL A 269 16.82 34.60 -22.24
N PHE A 270 17.29 35.75 -22.71
CA PHE A 270 17.86 36.78 -21.84
C PHE A 270 16.98 38.03 -21.82
N SER A 271 16.84 38.61 -20.63
CA SER A 271 16.30 39.95 -20.44
C SER A 271 17.41 40.91 -20.02
N GLY A 272 17.51 42.06 -20.70
CA GLY A 272 18.53 43.07 -20.38
C GLY A 272 19.97 42.58 -20.54
N PHE A 273 20.22 41.72 -21.53
CA PHE A 273 21.57 41.25 -21.85
C PHE A 273 22.46 42.44 -22.22
N ASP A 274 23.62 42.51 -21.58
CA ASP A 274 24.68 43.46 -21.86
C ASP A 274 26.03 42.75 -21.87
N SER A 275 26.96 43.31 -22.65
CA SER A 275 28.28 42.75 -22.86
C SER A 275 29.30 43.89 -22.89
N GLU A 276 30.19 43.93 -21.90
CA GLU A 276 31.19 44.99 -21.75
C GLU A 276 32.60 44.41 -21.91
N PHE A 277 33.36 44.93 -22.88
CA PHE A 277 34.77 44.61 -23.00
C PHE A 277 35.55 45.36 -21.91
N THR A 278 36.15 44.63 -20.98
CA THR A 278 36.77 45.20 -19.78
C THR A 278 38.29 45.31 -19.86
N SER A 279 38.92 44.65 -20.85
CA SER A 279 40.35 44.80 -21.09
C SER A 279 40.80 44.34 -22.48
N GLY A 280 42.04 44.66 -22.84
CA GLY A 280 42.68 44.24 -24.09
C GLY A 280 42.53 45.25 -25.23
N LEU A 281 42.79 44.81 -26.47
CA LEU A 281 42.64 45.67 -27.66
C LEU A 281 41.18 46.06 -27.95
N CYS A 282 40.23 45.35 -27.33
CA CYS A 282 38.79 45.55 -27.46
C CYS A 282 38.25 46.72 -26.60
N ASP A 283 38.96 47.12 -25.55
CA ASP A 283 38.61 48.25 -24.66
C ASP A 283 39.21 49.60 -25.14
N PHE A 284 39.89 49.62 -26.30
CA PHE A 284 40.49 50.86 -26.80
C PHE A 284 39.42 51.77 -27.47
N PRO A 285 39.28 53.07 -27.10
CA PRO A 285 38.14 53.92 -27.49
C PRO A 285 37.88 54.10 -29.00
N LEU A 286 38.91 53.90 -29.83
CA LEU A 286 38.84 54.04 -31.29
C LEU A 286 38.77 52.70 -32.04
N ILE A 287 39.05 51.58 -31.36
CA ILE A 287 39.11 50.23 -31.95
C ILE A 287 37.92 49.38 -31.47
N GLY A 288 37.43 49.59 -30.24
CA GLY A 288 36.30 48.84 -29.67
C GLY A 288 35.00 48.92 -30.49
N SER A 289 34.72 50.08 -31.10
CA SER A 289 33.57 50.25 -32.00
C SER A 289 33.73 49.53 -33.35
N LEU A 290 34.96 49.29 -33.81
CA LEU A 290 35.25 48.48 -34.99
C LEU A 290 35.21 46.98 -34.64
N ILE A 291 35.61 46.60 -33.43
CA ILE A 291 35.60 45.20 -32.96
C ILE A 291 34.18 44.72 -32.68
N GLN A 292 33.28 45.54 -32.11
CA GLN A 292 31.86 45.18 -32.03
C GLN A 292 31.22 45.00 -33.42
N LEU A 293 31.67 45.75 -34.42
CA LEU A 293 31.24 45.57 -35.81
C LEU A 293 31.80 44.29 -36.46
N ILE A 294 32.89 43.73 -35.92
CA ILE A 294 33.59 42.55 -36.43
C ILE A 294 33.15 41.26 -35.72
N ILE A 295 33.00 41.27 -34.39
CA ILE A 295 32.54 40.12 -33.59
C ILE A 295 31.03 39.91 -33.77
N GLY A 296 30.27 40.97 -34.07
CA GLY A 296 28.83 40.90 -34.25
C GLY A 296 28.07 40.87 -32.92
N ASP A 297 26.82 40.43 -32.98
CA ASP A 297 26.00 40.21 -31.79
C ASP A 297 26.53 39.00 -31.02
N ILE A 298 26.94 39.21 -29.76
CA ILE A 298 27.53 38.18 -28.90
C ILE A 298 26.45 37.29 -28.28
N GLN A 299 25.24 37.83 -28.10
CA GLN A 299 24.16 37.12 -27.42
C GLN A 299 23.82 35.78 -28.09
N PRO A 300 23.69 35.65 -29.42
CA PRO A 300 23.46 34.36 -30.08
C PRO A 300 24.57 33.33 -29.86
N LEU A 301 25.82 33.77 -29.68
CA LEU A 301 26.94 32.86 -29.42
C LEU A 301 26.91 32.32 -28.00
N VAL A 302 26.55 33.16 -27.03
CA VAL A 302 26.35 32.76 -25.63
C VAL A 302 25.17 31.80 -25.52
N VAL A 303 24.07 32.10 -26.22
CA VAL A 303 22.91 31.20 -26.33
C VAL A 303 23.33 29.84 -26.86
N GLY A 304 24.02 29.78 -28.00
CA GLY A 304 24.45 28.50 -28.58
C GLY A 304 25.42 27.70 -27.69
N GLY A 305 26.30 28.39 -26.96
CA GLY A 305 27.21 27.76 -25.98
C GLY A 305 26.46 27.17 -24.78
N LEU A 306 25.52 27.91 -24.20
CA LEU A 306 24.67 27.41 -23.10
C LEU A 306 23.78 26.26 -23.56
N GLN A 307 23.18 26.38 -24.74
CA GLN A 307 22.39 25.31 -25.34
C GLN A 307 23.21 24.04 -25.49
N SER A 308 24.45 24.11 -25.99
CA SER A 308 25.32 22.95 -26.16
C SER A 308 25.76 22.31 -24.84
N PHE A 309 25.79 23.09 -23.75
CA PHE A 309 26.18 22.61 -22.43
C PHE A 309 25.01 21.99 -21.66
N LEU A 310 23.83 22.58 -21.79
CA LEU A 310 22.59 22.12 -21.15
C LEU A 310 21.84 21.08 -21.99
N ASP A 311 22.33 20.78 -23.19
CA ASP A 311 21.75 19.75 -24.04
C ASP A 311 21.92 18.37 -23.41
N ASP A 312 21.01 17.49 -23.79
CA ASP A 312 21.09 16.08 -23.43
C ASP A 312 22.10 15.38 -24.35
N PRO A 313 23.20 14.82 -23.80
CA PRO A 313 24.26 14.24 -24.60
C PRO A 313 23.87 12.92 -25.29
N ASP A 314 22.89 12.16 -24.78
CA ASP A 314 22.47 10.89 -25.37
C ASP A 314 20.96 10.62 -25.47
N GLY A 315 20.13 11.61 -25.11
CA GLY A 315 18.67 11.51 -25.12
C GLY A 315 18.21 10.68 -23.92
N SER A 316 17.31 9.73 -24.14
CA SER A 316 16.88 8.75 -23.11
C SER A 316 17.97 7.71 -22.75
N GLY A 317 19.24 8.07 -22.82
CA GLY A 317 20.35 7.26 -22.36
C GLY A 317 20.68 7.57 -20.89
N PRO A 318 21.67 6.90 -20.31
CA PRO A 318 21.98 7.02 -18.87
C PRO A 318 22.76 8.29 -18.51
N VAL A 319 22.88 9.27 -19.42
CA VAL A 319 23.62 10.51 -19.17
C VAL A 319 22.70 11.69 -19.39
N ASP A 320 22.08 12.15 -18.32
CA ASP A 320 21.07 13.18 -18.38
C ASP A 320 21.65 14.56 -18.64
N ALA A 321 20.80 15.46 -19.14
CA ALA A 321 21.09 16.88 -19.12
C ALA A 321 21.30 17.35 -17.66
N PRO A 322 22.21 18.30 -17.37
CA PRO A 322 22.52 18.70 -15.98
C PRO A 322 21.31 19.14 -15.13
N ILE A 323 20.28 19.72 -15.75
CA ILE A 323 19.04 20.09 -15.05
C ILE A 323 18.19 18.86 -14.75
N ALA A 324 18.10 17.92 -15.69
CA ALA A 324 17.37 16.68 -15.51
C ALA A 324 17.99 15.83 -14.38
N GLU A 325 19.32 15.66 -14.36
CA GLU A 325 20.05 15.02 -13.25
C GLU A 325 19.74 15.70 -11.89
N GLY A 326 19.70 17.04 -11.87
CA GLY A 326 19.34 17.79 -10.66
C GLY A 326 17.92 17.53 -10.18
N ILE A 327 16.95 17.38 -11.10
CA ILE A 327 15.56 17.05 -10.78
C ILE A 327 15.46 15.62 -10.26
N GLU A 328 16.13 14.65 -10.88
CA GLU A 328 16.15 13.25 -10.41
C GLU A 328 16.67 13.13 -8.98
N VAL A 329 17.77 13.82 -8.68
CA VAL A 329 18.33 13.84 -7.32
C VAL A 329 17.34 14.41 -6.32
N ALA A 330 16.56 15.43 -6.70
CA ALA A 330 15.52 15.98 -5.83
C ALA A 330 14.31 15.05 -5.69
N LEU A 331 13.93 14.33 -6.75
CA LEU A 331 12.82 13.38 -6.75
C LEU A 331 13.15 12.06 -6.04
N ALA A 332 14.42 11.66 -5.98
CA ALA A 332 14.87 10.46 -5.26
C ALA A 332 14.55 10.51 -3.75
N ASP A 333 14.41 11.71 -3.18
CA ASP A 333 14.02 11.91 -1.79
C ASP A 333 12.48 11.81 -1.58
N ILE A 334 11.67 11.77 -2.65
CA ILE A 334 10.22 11.60 -2.60
C ILE A 334 9.87 10.11 -2.66
N GLN A 335 9.86 9.44 -1.50
CA GLN A 335 9.47 8.03 -1.43
C GLN A 335 7.95 7.83 -1.32
N ILE A 336 7.34 7.19 -2.33
CA ILE A 336 5.93 6.76 -2.31
C ILE A 336 5.70 5.66 -1.25
N SER A 337 6.72 4.85 -0.97
CA SER A 337 6.65 3.76 0.01
C SER A 337 6.45 4.23 1.45
N GLY A 338 6.83 5.47 1.79
CA GLY A 338 6.51 6.14 3.07
C GLY A 338 6.73 5.35 4.37
N PRO A 339 6.33 5.91 5.53
CA PRO A 339 6.39 5.24 6.83
C PRO A 339 5.15 4.35 7.11
N ILE A 340 4.23 4.21 6.15
CA ILE A 340 2.97 3.47 6.33
C ILE A 340 3.25 2.06 6.85
N GLY A 341 4.22 1.38 6.23
CA GLY A 341 4.67 0.06 6.69
C GLY A 341 5.23 0.10 8.11
N GLU A 342 6.27 0.91 8.35
CA GLU A 342 7.03 0.86 9.60
C GLU A 342 6.18 1.12 10.84
N SER A 343 5.22 2.05 10.75
CA SER A 343 4.33 2.39 11.85
C SER A 343 3.37 1.26 12.25
N LEU A 344 3.00 0.42 11.29
CA LEU A 344 2.15 -0.75 11.45
C LEU A 344 2.95 -2.03 11.69
N GLY A 345 4.29 -1.96 11.59
CA GLY A 345 5.16 -3.13 11.64
C GLY A 345 5.14 -3.97 10.35
N LEU A 346 4.69 -3.38 9.24
CA LEU A 346 4.69 -3.95 7.90
C LEU A 346 5.81 -3.35 7.05
N ASP A 347 6.18 -3.99 5.95
CA ASP A 347 7.07 -3.43 4.94
C ASP A 347 6.25 -3.13 3.68
N LEU A 348 6.37 -1.92 3.13
CA LEU A 348 5.69 -1.49 1.91
C LEU A 348 6.71 -1.17 0.82
N GLU A 349 6.59 -1.84 -0.32
CA GLU A 349 7.34 -1.52 -1.53
C GLU A 349 6.39 -1.10 -2.65
N THR A 350 6.73 -0.04 -3.37
CA THR A 350 5.86 0.58 -4.39
C THR A 350 6.60 0.88 -5.71
N PRO A 351 7.15 -0.12 -6.41
CA PRO A 351 7.84 0.13 -7.66
C PRO A 351 6.88 0.74 -8.68
N LEU A 352 7.33 1.81 -9.34
CA LEU A 352 6.63 2.51 -10.39
C LEU A 352 6.48 1.61 -11.61
N PHE A 353 5.26 1.54 -12.15
CA PHE A 353 5.00 0.91 -13.44
C PHE A 353 4.80 1.95 -14.55
N ALA A 354 4.41 3.18 -14.18
CA ALA A 354 4.24 4.30 -15.10
C ALA A 354 4.32 5.64 -14.37
N VAL A 355 4.84 6.64 -15.07
CA VAL A 355 4.64 8.05 -14.75
C VAL A 355 3.87 8.65 -15.92
N THR A 356 2.82 9.42 -15.63
CA THR A 356 1.95 9.99 -16.68
C THR A 356 1.63 11.44 -16.39
N GLU A 357 1.88 12.28 -17.39
CA GLU A 357 1.68 13.72 -17.33
C GLU A 357 0.53 14.14 -18.25
N ASP A 358 -0.33 15.00 -17.72
CA ASP A 358 -1.37 15.68 -18.46
C ASP A 358 -1.45 17.15 -18.04
N ASN A 359 -2.30 17.93 -18.72
CA ASN A 359 -2.45 19.37 -18.43
C ASN A 359 -3.01 19.70 -17.03
N ALA A 360 -3.27 18.70 -16.18
CA ALA A 360 -3.75 18.91 -14.82
C ALA A 360 -2.72 18.49 -13.77
N GLY A 361 -1.58 17.88 -14.14
CA GLY A 361 -0.59 17.37 -13.20
C GLY A 361 0.19 16.13 -13.65
N ILE A 362 0.90 15.52 -12.69
CA ILE A 362 1.73 14.32 -12.85
C ILE A 362 1.21 13.18 -11.95
N THR A 363 0.97 12.01 -12.53
CA THR A 363 0.55 10.79 -11.84
C THR A 363 1.68 9.77 -11.81
N LEU A 364 2.10 9.38 -10.60
CA LEU A 364 3.01 8.28 -10.32
C LEU A 364 2.17 7.03 -10.04
N GLY A 365 2.18 6.08 -10.96
CA GLY A 365 1.50 4.79 -10.82
C GLY A 365 2.46 3.70 -10.37
N SER A 366 2.12 3.03 -9.27
CA SER A 366 2.95 1.99 -8.66
C SER A 366 2.21 0.66 -8.51
N ASP A 367 2.97 -0.43 -8.61
CA ASP A 367 2.59 -1.69 -8.01
C ASP A 367 2.72 -1.58 -6.48
N ALA A 368 2.25 -2.57 -5.74
CA ALA A 368 2.41 -2.60 -4.29
C ALA A 368 2.77 -4.00 -3.80
N ARG A 369 3.72 -4.10 -2.88
CA ARG A 369 3.97 -5.30 -2.09
C ARG A 369 3.95 -4.91 -0.63
N ILE A 370 3.07 -5.56 0.13
CA ILE A 370 2.99 -5.40 1.58
C ILE A 370 3.27 -6.75 2.24
N THR A 371 4.27 -6.77 3.11
CA THR A 371 4.68 -7.97 3.87
C THR A 371 4.77 -7.68 5.35
N THR A 372 4.70 -8.71 6.19
CA THR A 372 5.00 -8.56 7.62
C THR A 372 6.46 -8.15 7.78
N GLY A 373 6.70 -6.99 8.38
CA GLY A 373 8.03 -6.44 8.58
C GLY A 373 8.56 -6.77 9.98
N SER A 374 8.65 -5.75 10.83
CA SER A 374 9.22 -5.86 12.17
C SER A 374 8.28 -6.44 13.24
N CYS A 375 6.99 -6.63 12.92
CA CYS A 375 6.05 -7.19 13.87
C CYS A 375 6.43 -8.64 14.25
N THR A 376 6.26 -9.01 15.52
CA THR A 376 6.46 -10.41 15.97
C THR A 376 5.09 -11.08 16.05
N PRO A 377 4.78 -12.04 15.15
CA PRO A 377 3.46 -12.67 15.12
C PRO A 377 3.12 -13.34 16.47
N PRO A 378 1.96 -13.03 17.07
CA PRO A 378 1.47 -13.76 18.23
C PRO A 378 1.28 -15.24 17.90
N ALA A 379 1.46 -16.12 18.89
CA ALA A 379 1.29 -17.57 18.67
C ALA A 379 -0.13 -17.99 18.24
N SER A 380 -1.13 -17.13 18.45
CA SER A 380 -2.53 -17.30 18.06
C SER A 380 -2.86 -16.72 16.68
N ALA A 381 -1.98 -15.93 16.07
CA ALA A 381 -2.21 -15.36 14.74
C ALA A 381 -2.09 -16.45 13.66
N PRO A 382 -2.95 -16.44 12.63
CA PRO A 382 -2.82 -17.36 11.51
C PRO A 382 -1.60 -16.99 10.64
N ASP A 383 -1.03 -17.98 9.96
CA ASP A 383 -0.04 -17.80 8.89
C ASP A 383 -0.78 -17.91 7.56
N LEU A 384 -0.85 -16.80 6.81
CA LEU A 384 -1.65 -16.69 5.61
C LEU A 384 -0.72 -16.69 4.38
N LEU A 385 -0.97 -17.59 3.43
CA LEU A 385 -0.08 -17.77 2.29
C LEU A 385 -0.38 -16.84 1.10
N ALA A 386 -1.51 -16.12 1.15
CA ALA A 386 -1.96 -15.24 0.08
C ALA A 386 -3.04 -14.26 0.60
N SER A 387 -3.29 -13.21 -0.19
CA SER A 387 -4.38 -12.25 -0.01
C SER A 387 -5.32 -12.27 -1.22
N LEU A 388 -6.54 -11.75 -1.09
CA LEU A 388 -7.50 -11.68 -2.19
C LEU A 388 -7.04 -10.65 -3.25
N HIS A 389 -6.93 -11.09 -4.50
CA HIS A 389 -6.78 -10.20 -5.63
C HIS A 389 -8.16 -9.77 -6.14
N VAL A 390 -8.35 -8.47 -6.28
CA VAL A 390 -9.50 -7.87 -6.96
C VAL A 390 -9.00 -7.23 -8.25
N PRO A 391 -9.47 -7.70 -9.43
CA PRO A 391 -9.09 -7.09 -10.70
C PRO A 391 -9.88 -5.79 -10.90
N GLU A 392 -9.19 -4.67 -10.71
CA GLU A 392 -9.76 -3.32 -10.77
C GLU A 392 -9.01 -2.50 -11.85
N PRO A 393 -9.70 -1.65 -12.63
CA PRO A 393 -9.03 -0.75 -13.57
C PRO A 393 -8.29 0.34 -12.80
N PHE A 394 -7.05 0.64 -13.22
CA PHE A 394 -6.27 1.74 -12.65
C PHE A 394 -7.04 3.07 -12.79
N PRO A 395 -7.14 3.88 -11.72
CA PRO A 395 -8.00 5.06 -11.72
C PRO A 395 -7.41 6.18 -12.58
N SER A 396 -8.28 7.00 -13.16
CA SER A 396 -7.88 8.28 -13.76
C SER A 396 -7.94 9.39 -12.72
N PHE A 397 -6.98 10.30 -12.77
CA PHE A 397 -7.01 11.54 -12.01
C PHE A 397 -7.38 12.72 -12.92
N GLY A 398 -7.95 13.76 -12.34
CA GLY A 398 -8.27 15.00 -13.05
C GLY A 398 -8.02 16.21 -12.16
N ALA A 399 -8.33 17.41 -12.64
CA ALA A 399 -8.07 18.63 -11.89
C ALA A 399 -8.93 18.79 -10.60
N THR A 400 -9.95 17.94 -10.42
CA THR A 400 -10.87 18.02 -9.27
C THR A 400 -11.21 16.64 -8.72
N THR A 401 -11.60 16.58 -7.45
CA THR A 401 -12.05 15.35 -6.79
C THR A 401 -13.22 14.70 -7.55
N PRO A 402 -13.21 13.37 -7.73
CA PRO A 402 -14.31 12.63 -8.37
C PRO A 402 -15.68 12.91 -7.77
N ILE A 403 -15.77 13.05 -6.44
CA ILE A 403 -16.99 13.39 -5.72
C ILE A 403 -16.86 14.81 -5.18
N GLY A 404 -17.88 15.63 -5.42
CA GLY A 404 -17.92 17.04 -4.99
C GLY A 404 -17.24 18.03 -5.95
N GLY A 405 -16.29 17.59 -6.79
CA GLY A 405 -15.67 18.45 -7.81
C GLY A 405 -14.84 19.58 -7.22
N LEU A 406 -14.10 19.31 -6.15
CA LEU A 406 -13.24 20.29 -5.47
C LEU A 406 -11.82 20.23 -6.04
N PRO A 407 -11.11 21.36 -6.18
CA PRO A 407 -9.68 21.32 -6.49
C PRO A 407 -8.91 20.64 -5.35
N TYR A 408 -7.77 20.05 -5.67
CA TYR A 408 -6.86 19.44 -4.72
C TYR A 408 -5.42 19.56 -5.24
N GLY A 409 -4.44 19.62 -4.33
CA GLY A 409 -3.01 19.63 -4.69
C GLY A 409 -2.40 18.23 -4.84
N LEU A 410 -2.79 17.30 -3.98
CA LEU A 410 -2.26 15.93 -3.93
C LEU A 410 -3.40 14.90 -3.82
N GLY A 411 -3.39 13.90 -4.70
CA GLY A 411 -4.25 12.72 -4.64
C GLY A 411 -3.42 11.47 -4.35
N ILE A 412 -3.90 10.61 -3.46
CA ILE A 412 -3.26 9.33 -3.12
C ILE A 412 -4.33 8.26 -3.20
N CYS A 413 -4.07 7.14 -3.87
CA CYS A 413 -5.03 6.03 -3.89
C CYS A 413 -4.39 4.66 -3.65
N ILE A 414 -5.21 3.73 -3.16
CA ILE A 414 -4.86 2.32 -2.95
C ILE A 414 -5.97 1.41 -3.47
N SER A 415 -5.59 0.34 -4.17
CA SER A 415 -6.50 -0.69 -4.68
C SER A 415 -7.00 -1.61 -3.57
N SER A 416 -8.10 -2.32 -3.81
CA SER A 416 -8.55 -3.36 -2.90
C SER A 416 -7.50 -4.47 -2.74
N SER A 417 -6.74 -4.79 -3.81
CA SER A 417 -5.69 -5.82 -3.77
C SER A 417 -4.55 -5.45 -2.81
N ALA A 418 -4.02 -4.23 -2.90
CA ALA A 418 -3.00 -3.77 -1.96
C ALA A 418 -3.54 -3.66 -0.54
N PHE A 419 -4.77 -3.15 -0.38
CA PHE A 419 -5.39 -3.08 0.94
C PHE A 419 -5.63 -4.48 1.54
N ASN A 420 -5.90 -5.50 0.73
CA ASN A 420 -6.01 -6.89 1.18
C ASN A 420 -4.66 -7.47 1.62
N GLN A 421 -3.54 -7.07 1.01
CA GLN A 421 -2.22 -7.41 1.52
C GLN A 421 -1.94 -6.72 2.87
N LEU A 422 -2.36 -5.46 3.03
CA LEU A 422 -2.29 -4.76 4.30
C LEU A 422 -3.09 -5.49 5.39
N LEU A 423 -4.37 -5.79 5.14
CA LEU A 423 -5.23 -6.52 6.08
C LEU A 423 -4.67 -7.91 6.41
N LYS A 424 -4.07 -8.60 5.45
CA LYS A 424 -3.35 -9.86 5.70
C LYS A 424 -2.20 -9.66 6.69
N GLY A 425 -1.30 -8.73 6.39
CA GLY A 425 -0.12 -8.46 7.23
C GLY A 425 -0.52 -8.09 8.66
N GLU A 426 -1.51 -7.22 8.82
CA GLU A 426 -2.02 -6.83 10.14
C GLU A 426 -2.56 -8.02 10.96
N ILE A 427 -3.29 -8.93 10.31
CA ILE A 427 -3.84 -10.13 10.96
C ILE A 427 -2.74 -11.06 11.44
N GLU A 428 -1.68 -11.22 10.65
CA GLU A 428 -0.47 -11.96 11.02
C GLU A 428 0.27 -11.27 12.18
N CYS A 429 0.24 -9.94 12.23
CA CYS A 429 0.76 -9.14 13.35
C CYS A 429 -0.14 -9.16 14.60
N GLY A 430 -1.33 -9.77 14.55
CA GLY A 430 -2.21 -9.98 15.71
C GLY A 430 -3.45 -9.09 15.78
N LEU A 431 -3.77 -8.37 14.71
CA LEU A 431 -4.98 -7.56 14.62
C LEU A 431 -6.26 -8.40 14.80
N LEU A 432 -7.37 -7.76 15.19
CA LEU A 432 -8.69 -8.37 15.41
C LEU A 432 -8.73 -9.51 16.45
N GLN A 433 -7.69 -9.67 17.27
CA GLN A 433 -7.73 -10.52 18.45
C GLN A 433 -8.29 -9.74 19.64
N THR A 434 -9.55 -9.99 19.99
CA THR A 434 -10.21 -9.29 21.10
C THR A 434 -10.85 -10.24 22.10
N SER A 435 -10.85 -9.82 23.36
CA SER A 435 -11.42 -10.56 24.47
C SER A 435 -12.37 -9.64 25.23
N LEU A 436 -13.65 -9.98 25.20
CA LEU A 436 -14.72 -9.14 25.72
C LEU A 436 -15.18 -9.66 27.06
N THR A 437 -15.17 -8.79 28.06
CA THR A 437 -15.68 -9.07 29.40
C THR A 437 -16.97 -8.32 29.70
N GLU A 438 -17.38 -7.41 28.83
CA GLU A 438 -18.58 -6.56 28.96
C GLU A 438 -19.33 -6.47 27.62
N ILE A 439 -20.64 -6.23 27.67
CA ILE A 439 -21.51 -6.06 26.51
C ILE A 439 -22.52 -4.94 26.78
N ASP A 440 -22.87 -4.13 25.77
CA ASP A 440 -23.97 -3.17 25.89
C ASP A 440 -25.29 -3.77 25.38
N LEU A 441 -26.33 -3.74 26.23
CA LEU A 441 -27.67 -4.23 25.92
C LEU A 441 -28.70 -3.09 25.76
N GLY A 442 -28.24 -1.88 25.44
CA GLY A 442 -29.06 -0.68 25.26
C GLY A 442 -29.23 0.16 26.53
N GLY A 443 -28.42 -0.09 27.54
CA GLY A 443 -28.43 0.62 28.83
C GLY A 443 -27.05 0.97 29.36
N GLY A 444 -26.00 0.77 28.55
CA GLY A 444 -24.60 0.85 28.94
C GLY A 444 -23.96 -0.54 29.11
N LEU A 445 -22.63 -0.54 29.25
CA LEU A 445 -21.84 -1.76 29.40
C LEU A 445 -22.21 -2.52 30.68
N VAL A 446 -22.47 -3.82 30.54
CA VAL A 446 -22.70 -4.77 31.63
C VAL A 446 -21.70 -5.92 31.57
N PRO A 447 -21.22 -6.46 32.71
CA PRO A 447 -20.33 -7.61 32.71
C PRO A 447 -20.96 -8.85 32.07
N ILE A 448 -20.17 -9.58 31.30
CA ILE A 448 -20.57 -10.85 30.72
C ILE A 448 -20.49 -11.92 31.82
N THR A 449 -21.64 -12.33 32.33
CA THR A 449 -21.76 -13.39 33.35
C THR A 449 -22.70 -14.50 32.89
N ALA A 450 -22.67 -15.64 33.57
CA ALA A 450 -23.64 -16.72 33.34
C ALA A 450 -25.08 -16.22 33.45
N GLY A 451 -25.37 -15.33 34.41
CA GLY A 451 -26.70 -14.76 34.61
C GLY A 451 -27.15 -13.88 33.44
N VAL A 452 -26.24 -13.07 32.87
CA VAL A 452 -26.53 -12.24 31.68
C VAL A 452 -26.73 -13.12 30.45
N LEU A 453 -25.82 -14.07 30.21
CA LEU A 453 -25.92 -14.98 29.06
C LEU A 453 -27.14 -15.91 29.16
N ALA A 454 -27.58 -16.28 30.38
CA ALA A 454 -28.76 -17.10 30.62
C ALA A 454 -30.08 -16.44 30.20
N LEU A 455 -30.11 -15.11 30.01
CA LEU A 455 -31.25 -14.40 29.42
C LEU A 455 -31.51 -14.84 27.97
N PHE A 456 -30.45 -15.27 27.28
CA PHE A 456 -30.52 -15.69 25.88
C PHE A 456 -30.28 -17.18 25.70
N ILE A 457 -29.45 -17.79 26.54
CA ILE A 457 -29.07 -19.21 26.51
C ILE A 457 -29.51 -19.84 27.84
N PRO A 458 -30.78 -20.26 27.98
CA PRO A 458 -31.36 -20.67 29.27
C PRO A 458 -30.59 -21.80 29.97
N GLU A 459 -29.91 -22.67 29.22
CA GLU A 459 -29.09 -23.76 29.75
C GLU A 459 -27.94 -23.28 30.65
N LEU A 460 -27.45 -22.05 30.45
CA LEU A 460 -26.45 -21.42 31.32
C LEU A 460 -27.02 -21.03 32.69
N GLY A 461 -28.34 -21.01 32.87
CA GLY A 461 -28.99 -20.70 34.15
C GLY A 461 -28.75 -21.73 35.26
N THR A 462 -28.11 -22.85 34.95
CA THR A 462 -27.65 -23.85 35.94
C THR A 462 -26.30 -23.52 36.57
N ILE A 463 -25.56 -22.59 35.98
CA ILE A 463 -24.29 -22.06 36.49
C ILE A 463 -24.62 -20.91 37.46
N ASP A 464 -23.77 -20.68 38.47
CA ASP A 464 -23.91 -19.53 39.36
C ASP A 464 -24.04 -18.24 38.52
N PRO A 465 -25.15 -17.46 38.66
CA PRO A 465 -25.36 -16.25 37.86
C PRO A 465 -24.24 -15.22 37.94
N ALA A 466 -23.44 -15.25 39.01
CA ALA A 466 -22.28 -14.37 39.18
C ALA A 466 -21.01 -14.88 38.50
N THR A 467 -20.99 -16.10 37.93
CA THR A 467 -19.82 -16.65 37.26
C THR A 467 -19.42 -15.77 36.06
N PRO A 468 -18.18 -15.26 36.02
CA PRO A 468 -17.70 -14.44 34.92
C PRO A 468 -17.39 -15.27 33.66
N PHE A 469 -17.80 -14.73 32.52
CA PHE A 469 -17.55 -15.29 31.20
C PHE A 469 -16.77 -14.29 30.35
N ILE A 470 -16.04 -14.82 29.37
CA ILE A 470 -15.33 -14.02 28.38
C ILE A 470 -15.71 -14.50 26.98
N ILE A 471 -15.84 -13.56 26.05
CA ILE A 471 -16.03 -13.85 24.63
C ILE A 471 -14.73 -13.49 23.91
N ASN A 472 -14.04 -14.50 23.38
CA ASN A 472 -12.85 -14.30 22.57
C ASN A 472 -13.21 -14.34 21.09
N LEU A 473 -12.69 -13.37 20.34
CA LEU A 473 -12.74 -13.32 18.89
C LEU A 473 -11.31 -13.43 18.36
N THR A 474 -11.09 -14.34 17.42
CA THR A 474 -9.76 -14.56 16.83
C THR A 474 -9.91 -14.85 15.34
N PRO A 475 -9.24 -14.09 14.45
CA PRO A 475 -9.34 -14.31 13.01
C PRO A 475 -8.65 -15.63 12.63
N THR A 476 -9.31 -16.44 11.80
CA THR A 476 -8.66 -17.59 11.14
C THR A 476 -8.27 -17.29 9.69
N LEU A 477 -8.81 -16.20 9.13
CA LEU A 477 -8.53 -15.66 7.80
C LEU A 477 -8.42 -14.13 7.90
N ALA A 478 -7.77 -13.52 6.91
CA ALA A 478 -7.79 -12.07 6.77
C ALA A 478 -9.17 -11.57 6.29
N PRO A 479 -9.66 -10.43 6.82
CA PRO A 479 -10.76 -9.74 6.19
C PRO A 479 -10.33 -9.20 4.82
N VAL A 480 -11.30 -8.94 3.94
CA VAL A 480 -11.02 -8.50 2.57
C VAL A 480 -11.94 -7.39 2.13
N LEU A 481 -11.40 -6.47 1.35
CA LEU A 481 -12.14 -5.55 0.50
C LEU A 481 -12.43 -6.21 -0.84
N THR A 482 -13.62 -5.92 -1.39
CA THR A 482 -14.13 -6.57 -2.60
C THR A 482 -14.16 -5.69 -3.84
N GLY A 483 -13.72 -4.44 -3.75
CA GLY A 483 -13.89 -3.40 -4.79
C GLY A 483 -15.31 -2.80 -4.87
N ASN A 484 -16.31 -3.42 -4.24
CA ASN A 484 -17.66 -2.88 -4.19
C ASN A 484 -17.79 -1.81 -3.10
N THR A 485 -18.78 -0.92 -3.24
CA THR A 485 -19.21 -0.01 -2.17
C THR A 485 -19.85 -0.78 -1.02
N GLY A 486 -19.72 -0.25 0.20
CA GLY A 486 -20.33 -0.85 1.39
C GLY A 486 -21.86 -0.97 1.32
N PRO A 487 -22.45 -1.87 2.13
CA PRO A 487 -23.88 -2.19 2.07
C PRO A 487 -24.82 -0.99 2.35
N SER A 488 -24.33 0.04 3.05
CA SER A 488 -25.08 1.27 3.34
C SER A 488 -24.56 2.48 2.56
N GLY A 489 -23.73 2.27 1.54
CA GLY A 489 -23.09 3.34 0.75
C GLY A 489 -21.76 3.84 1.31
N GLU A 490 -21.13 3.07 2.21
CA GLU A 490 -19.75 3.31 2.64
C GLU A 490 -18.76 3.18 1.48
N ILE A 491 -17.55 3.73 1.64
CA ILE A 491 -16.52 3.81 0.59
C ILE A 491 -16.18 2.42 0.03
N ALA A 492 -16.01 1.42 0.90
CA ALA A 492 -15.67 0.06 0.50
C ALA A 492 -16.49 -1.00 1.25
N GLU A 493 -16.72 -2.14 0.61
CA GLU A 493 -17.32 -3.33 1.21
C GLU A 493 -16.23 -4.19 1.87
N LEU A 494 -16.37 -4.39 3.18
CA LEU A 494 -15.56 -5.29 3.98
C LEU A 494 -16.28 -6.63 4.15
N ARG A 495 -15.58 -7.73 3.83
CA ARG A 495 -16.00 -9.08 4.15
C ARG A 495 -15.07 -9.66 5.19
N VAL A 496 -15.65 -10.22 6.25
CA VAL A 496 -14.90 -10.96 7.27
C VAL A 496 -15.44 -12.37 7.28
N GLY A 497 -14.57 -13.35 7.04
CA GLY A 497 -14.91 -14.76 7.07
C GLY A 497 -14.06 -15.50 8.09
N GLY A 498 -14.65 -16.45 8.82
CA GLY A 498 -13.89 -17.30 9.75
C GLY A 498 -13.36 -16.56 10.97
N LEU A 499 -14.12 -15.62 11.55
CA LEU A 499 -13.77 -15.10 12.87
C LEU A 499 -14.15 -16.14 13.92
N ALA A 500 -13.17 -16.83 14.51
CA ALA A 500 -13.41 -17.80 15.56
C ALA A 500 -13.97 -17.10 16.80
N LEU A 501 -15.08 -17.61 17.31
CA LEU A 501 -15.78 -17.15 18.50
C LEU A 501 -15.68 -18.21 19.58
N GLU A 502 -15.14 -17.87 20.75
CA GLU A 502 -15.17 -18.73 21.93
C GLU A 502 -15.86 -18.03 23.11
N VAL A 503 -16.87 -18.69 23.68
CA VAL A 503 -17.46 -18.29 24.97
C VAL A 503 -16.88 -19.17 26.05
N ARG A 504 -16.09 -18.58 26.95
CA ARG A 504 -15.30 -19.31 27.96
C ARG A 504 -15.76 -18.95 29.37
N ASP A 505 -15.93 -20.00 30.17
CA ASP A 505 -16.06 -19.88 31.63
C ASP A 505 -14.66 -19.61 32.20
N THR A 506 -14.48 -18.44 32.79
CA THR A 506 -13.17 -18.00 33.30
C THR A 506 -12.77 -18.67 34.62
N VAL A 507 -13.72 -19.26 35.35
CA VAL A 507 -13.45 -19.96 36.62
C VAL A 507 -12.96 -21.38 36.34
N LEU A 508 -13.58 -22.05 35.37
CA LEU A 508 -13.20 -23.40 34.96
C LEU A 508 -12.14 -23.44 33.86
N ASP A 509 -11.81 -22.29 33.27
CA ASP A 509 -10.97 -22.16 32.09
C ASP A 509 -11.40 -23.11 30.96
N ALA A 510 -12.71 -23.12 30.70
CA ALA A 510 -13.35 -24.08 29.80
C ALA A 510 -14.16 -23.37 28.70
N VAL A 511 -13.95 -23.78 27.45
CA VAL A 511 -14.78 -23.34 26.33
C VAL A 511 -16.14 -24.01 26.42
N VAL A 512 -17.18 -23.19 26.55
CA VAL A 512 -18.56 -23.65 26.69
C VAL A 512 -19.24 -23.72 25.32
N ILE A 513 -19.03 -22.68 24.51
CA ILE A 513 -19.51 -22.58 23.13
C ILE A 513 -18.32 -22.16 22.27
N SER A 514 -18.17 -22.78 21.11
CA SER A 514 -17.34 -22.22 20.06
C SER A 514 -18.05 -22.23 18.71
N GLY A 515 -17.76 -21.23 17.90
CA GLY A 515 -18.28 -21.10 16.56
C GLY A 515 -17.34 -20.28 15.68
N GLU A 516 -17.76 -20.07 14.45
CA GLU A 516 -17.11 -19.16 13.51
C GLU A 516 -18.16 -18.18 13.00
N LEU A 517 -17.78 -16.91 12.98
CA LEU A 517 -18.56 -15.77 12.54
C LEU A 517 -18.08 -15.34 11.15
N ASP A 518 -19.03 -15.10 10.25
CA ASP A 518 -18.81 -14.28 9.06
C ASP A 518 -19.70 -13.04 9.14
N PHE A 519 -19.19 -11.92 8.66
CA PHE A 519 -20.03 -10.75 8.46
C PHE A 519 -19.66 -9.92 7.23
N ARG A 520 -20.65 -9.17 6.75
CA ARG A 520 -20.51 -8.14 5.72
C ARG A 520 -20.65 -6.77 6.38
N GLY A 521 -19.72 -5.86 6.11
CA GLY A 521 -19.74 -4.50 6.63
C GLY A 521 -19.31 -3.49 5.56
N GLY A 522 -19.49 -2.21 5.86
CA GLY A 522 -18.90 -1.13 5.08
C GLY A 522 -17.69 -0.55 5.81
N LEU A 523 -16.71 -0.05 5.05
CA LEU A 523 -15.54 0.65 5.56
C LEU A 523 -15.58 2.09 5.05
N ASN A 524 -15.52 3.03 5.99
CA ASN A 524 -15.33 4.45 5.72
C ASN A 524 -13.99 4.90 6.27
N PHE A 525 -13.54 6.06 5.81
CA PHE A 525 -12.28 6.65 6.22
C PHE A 525 -12.48 8.13 6.52
N THR A 526 -11.80 8.62 7.54
CA THR A 526 -11.73 10.04 7.88
C THR A 526 -10.27 10.45 7.92
N PHE A 527 -9.95 11.60 7.34
CA PHE A 527 -8.62 12.19 7.47
C PHE A 527 -8.55 13.06 8.74
N ASP A 528 -7.61 12.76 9.64
CA ASP A 528 -7.29 13.61 10.78
C ASP A 528 -6.13 14.55 10.42
N SER A 529 -6.46 15.82 10.20
CA SER A 529 -5.48 16.85 9.84
C SER A 529 -4.51 17.21 10.97
N MET A 530 -4.79 16.86 12.23
CA MET A 530 -3.88 17.15 13.35
C MET A 530 -2.76 16.13 13.44
N THR A 531 -3.05 14.85 13.18
CA THR A 531 -2.08 13.75 13.21
C THR A 531 -1.56 13.39 11.82
N SER A 532 -2.18 13.90 10.75
CA SER A 532 -1.92 13.49 9.36
C SER A 532 -2.13 11.99 9.16
N GLU A 533 -3.21 11.47 9.74
CA GLU A 533 -3.55 10.06 9.71
C GLU A 533 -4.88 9.82 8.99
N LEU A 534 -4.98 8.67 8.32
CA LEU A 534 -6.22 8.14 7.80
C LEU A 534 -6.84 7.18 8.83
N VAL A 535 -8.04 7.50 9.30
CA VAL A 535 -8.73 6.74 10.35
C VAL A 535 -9.86 5.91 9.73
N PRO A 536 -9.72 4.57 9.64
CA PRO A 536 -10.79 3.68 9.22
C PRO A 536 -11.91 3.63 10.25
N SER A 537 -13.13 3.41 9.78
CA SER A 537 -14.30 3.16 10.62
C SER A 537 -15.23 2.15 9.95
N ILE A 538 -15.69 1.17 10.73
CA ILE A 538 -16.65 0.18 10.24
C ILE A 538 -18.06 0.78 10.33
N GLY A 539 -18.80 0.72 9.23
CA GLY A 539 -20.19 1.12 9.13
C GLY A 539 -21.12 0.26 10.00
N THR A 540 -22.41 0.55 9.98
CA THR A 540 -23.37 -0.20 10.80
C THR A 540 -23.53 -1.62 10.24
N VAL A 541 -23.20 -2.64 11.05
CA VAL A 541 -23.45 -4.05 10.71
C VAL A 541 -24.77 -4.49 11.34
N THR A 542 -25.68 -5.04 10.53
CA THR A 542 -26.96 -5.53 11.04
C THR A 542 -26.92 -7.05 11.27
N SER A 543 -27.89 -7.59 12.01
CA SER A 543 -27.99 -9.03 12.21
C SER A 543 -28.24 -9.81 10.92
N GLY A 544 -28.74 -9.15 9.86
CA GLY A 544 -28.89 -9.76 8.53
C GLY A 544 -27.58 -9.92 7.77
N ASP A 545 -26.54 -9.20 8.19
CA ASP A 545 -25.21 -9.24 7.59
C ASP A 545 -24.27 -10.22 8.30
N ILE A 546 -24.75 -10.88 9.35
CA ILE A 546 -23.99 -11.78 10.22
C ILE A 546 -24.47 -13.22 10.04
N THR A 547 -23.53 -14.14 9.87
CA THR A 547 -23.77 -15.58 9.91
C THR A 547 -22.87 -16.22 10.97
N VAL A 548 -23.45 -17.10 11.80
CA VAL A 548 -22.71 -17.80 12.86
C VAL A 548 -22.90 -19.31 12.72
N ASP A 549 -21.80 -20.03 12.59
CA ASP A 549 -21.76 -21.49 12.59
C ASP A 549 -21.24 -22.01 13.92
N ILE A 550 -22.05 -22.80 14.63
CA ILE A 550 -21.64 -23.40 15.91
C ILE A 550 -20.84 -24.69 15.66
N VAL A 551 -19.59 -24.71 16.14
CA VAL A 551 -18.62 -25.81 15.99
C VAL A 551 -18.55 -26.68 17.25
N ASN A 552 -18.63 -26.08 18.44
CA ASN A 552 -18.69 -26.79 19.71
C ASN A 552 -19.80 -26.22 20.60
N ASN A 553 -20.50 -27.11 21.29
CA ASN A 553 -21.61 -26.73 22.17
C ASN A 553 -21.70 -27.74 23.33
N THR A 554 -21.12 -27.37 24.47
CA THR A 554 -21.09 -28.25 25.65
C THR A 554 -22.34 -28.10 26.52
N VAL A 555 -23.11 -27.03 26.34
CA VAL A 555 -24.37 -26.76 27.05
C VAL A 555 -25.58 -27.45 26.42
N MET A 556 -25.39 -28.10 25.27
CA MET A 556 -26.40 -28.87 24.54
C MET A 556 -27.64 -28.04 24.13
N THR A 557 -27.49 -26.72 23.99
CA THR A 557 -28.53 -25.84 23.42
C THR A 557 -28.76 -26.15 21.94
N ASN A 558 -29.90 -25.77 21.36
CA ASN A 558 -30.09 -25.87 19.92
C ASN A 558 -29.11 -24.95 19.16
N PRO A 559 -28.23 -25.48 18.28
CA PRO A 559 -27.22 -24.67 17.61
C PRO A 559 -27.77 -23.59 16.68
N THR A 560 -28.94 -23.82 16.06
CA THR A 560 -29.58 -22.84 15.17
C THR A 560 -30.14 -21.67 15.97
N GLN A 561 -30.74 -21.94 17.14
CA GLN A 561 -31.19 -20.88 18.04
C GLN A 561 -30.02 -20.08 18.59
N LEU A 562 -28.94 -20.77 18.97
CA LEU A 562 -27.72 -20.14 19.45
C LEU A 562 -27.07 -19.23 18.40
N ALA A 563 -26.98 -19.68 17.16
CA ALA A 563 -26.52 -18.84 16.05
C ALA A 563 -27.38 -17.58 15.86
N THR A 564 -28.71 -17.71 15.96
CA THR A 564 -29.64 -16.58 15.84
C THR A 564 -29.43 -15.56 16.97
N ILE A 565 -29.22 -16.04 18.19
CA ILE A 565 -28.95 -15.19 19.37
C ILE A 565 -27.62 -14.46 19.21
N LEU A 566 -26.56 -15.18 18.84
CA LEU A 566 -25.24 -14.58 18.68
C LEU A 566 -25.23 -13.53 17.56
N SER A 567 -25.94 -13.78 16.46
CA SER A 567 -26.11 -12.81 15.37
C SER A 567 -26.84 -11.53 15.81
N PHE A 568 -27.62 -11.59 16.90
CA PHE A 568 -28.26 -10.41 17.50
C PHE A 568 -27.34 -9.66 18.48
N LEU A 569 -26.47 -10.37 19.20
CA LEU A 569 -25.57 -9.78 20.20
C LEU A 569 -24.31 -9.15 19.58
N LEU A 570 -23.79 -9.76 18.51
CA LEU A 570 -22.53 -9.37 17.89
C LEU A 570 -22.52 -7.95 17.28
N PRO A 571 -23.60 -7.40 16.72
CA PRO A 571 -23.62 -6.00 16.27
C PRO A 571 -23.20 -4.98 17.34
N ALA A 572 -23.45 -5.24 18.63
CA ALA A 572 -23.02 -4.35 19.72
C ALA A 572 -21.50 -4.42 19.98
N VAL A 573 -20.85 -5.46 19.48
CA VAL A 573 -19.44 -5.77 19.69
C VAL A 573 -18.59 -5.33 18.49
N LEU A 574 -19.10 -5.49 17.27
CA LEU A 574 -18.35 -5.24 16.03
C LEU A 574 -17.79 -3.80 15.89
N PRO A 575 -18.43 -2.72 16.39
CA PRO A 575 -17.84 -1.38 16.32
C PRO A 575 -16.47 -1.28 17.00
N THR A 576 -16.23 -2.04 18.08
CA THR A 576 -14.92 -2.09 18.76
C THR A 576 -13.83 -2.77 17.93
N LEU A 577 -14.20 -3.56 16.90
CA LEU A 577 -13.25 -4.09 15.93
C LEU A 577 -12.80 -2.99 14.95
N GLY A 578 -13.63 -2.00 14.67
CA GLY A 578 -13.26 -0.84 13.86
C GLY A 578 -12.12 -0.06 14.51
N ASP A 579 -12.21 0.20 15.81
CA ASP A 579 -11.15 0.84 16.60
C ASP A 579 -9.84 0.02 16.57
N SER A 580 -9.96 -1.30 16.44
CA SER A 580 -8.78 -2.17 16.39
C SER A 580 -8.06 -2.13 15.06
N LEU A 581 -8.63 -1.59 13.97
CA LEU A 581 -7.93 -1.43 12.68
C LEU A 581 -6.80 -0.38 12.74
N GLY A 582 -6.71 0.41 13.81
CA GLY A 582 -5.71 1.46 13.98
C GLY A 582 -5.93 2.64 13.04
N SER A 583 -4.99 3.59 13.05
CA SER A 583 -4.93 4.68 12.08
C SER A 583 -3.69 4.51 11.19
N PHE A 584 -3.77 4.99 9.96
CA PHE A 584 -2.69 4.88 8.98
C PHE A 584 -1.98 6.24 8.86
N PRO A 585 -0.73 6.38 9.32
CA PRO A 585 0.00 7.63 9.15
C PRO A 585 0.37 7.82 7.68
N LEU A 586 0.23 9.04 7.19
CA LEU A 586 0.61 9.38 5.83
C LEU A 586 2.10 9.76 5.75
N PRO A 587 2.73 9.62 4.57
CA PRO A 587 4.08 10.11 4.35
C PRO A 587 4.19 11.62 4.61
N THR A 588 5.34 12.05 5.11
CA THR A 588 5.66 13.49 5.18
C THR A 588 6.03 13.99 3.79
N PHE A 589 5.38 15.05 3.32
CA PHE A 589 5.62 15.60 1.98
C PHE A 589 6.55 16.81 2.04
N LEU A 590 7.86 16.59 1.99
CA LEU A 590 8.86 17.68 1.86
C LEU A 590 8.73 18.78 2.95
N GLY A 591 8.24 18.44 4.14
CA GLY A 591 7.98 19.39 5.22
C GLY A 591 6.69 20.22 5.07
N LEU A 592 5.87 19.96 4.06
CA LEU A 592 4.52 20.51 3.89
C LEU A 592 3.52 19.79 4.80
N SER A 593 2.53 20.57 5.24
CA SER A 593 1.36 20.02 5.94
C SER A 593 0.27 19.61 4.95
N LEU A 594 -0.43 18.52 5.28
CA LEU A 594 -1.54 18.01 4.49
C LEU A 594 -2.87 18.57 5.01
N GLN A 595 -3.64 19.23 4.15
CA GLN A 595 -4.98 19.71 4.48
C GLN A 595 -6.03 18.88 3.74
N GLY A 596 -6.94 18.24 4.49
CA GLY A 596 -7.96 17.35 3.92
C GLY A 596 -8.95 18.05 2.99
N VAL A 597 -9.07 17.56 1.74
CA VAL A 597 -10.13 17.93 0.80
C VAL A 597 -11.25 16.89 0.85
N GLY A 598 -10.91 15.61 0.76
CA GLY A 598 -11.88 14.52 0.81
C GLY A 598 -11.26 13.13 0.86
N VAL A 599 -12.03 12.16 1.37
CA VAL A 599 -11.73 10.74 1.24
C VAL A 599 -12.92 10.05 0.60
N GLU A 600 -12.68 9.39 -0.53
CA GLU A 600 -13.74 8.91 -1.41
C GLU A 600 -13.27 7.80 -2.33
N ALA A 601 -14.22 7.17 -3.03
CA ALA A 601 -13.92 6.19 -4.06
C ALA A 601 -13.55 6.90 -5.38
N ASN A 602 -12.42 6.53 -5.98
CA ASN A 602 -12.06 6.90 -7.35
C ASN A 602 -12.10 5.64 -8.23
N GLY A 603 -13.21 5.42 -8.91
CA GLY A 603 -13.52 4.08 -9.42
C GLY A 603 -13.71 3.10 -8.27
N GLU A 604 -12.93 2.01 -8.26
CA GLU A 604 -12.95 0.99 -7.19
C GLU A 604 -11.84 1.24 -6.14
N PHE A 605 -10.97 2.23 -6.36
CA PHE A 605 -9.86 2.55 -5.46
C PHE A 605 -10.32 3.46 -4.32
N ILE A 606 -9.73 3.26 -3.14
CA ILE A 606 -9.87 4.21 -2.02
C ILE A 606 -8.89 5.34 -2.25
N SER A 607 -9.39 6.58 -2.30
CA SER A 607 -8.58 7.77 -2.58
C SER A 607 -8.70 8.83 -1.50
N LEU A 608 -7.56 9.41 -1.15
CA LEU A 608 -7.41 10.60 -0.31
C LEU A 608 -7.00 11.77 -1.20
N PHE A 609 -7.73 12.88 -1.08
CA PHE A 609 -7.41 14.14 -1.73
C PHE A 609 -7.10 15.19 -0.67
N VAL A 610 -5.97 15.88 -0.83
CA VAL A 610 -5.47 16.89 0.11
C VAL A 610 -4.87 18.08 -0.63
N ASP A 611 -4.80 19.22 0.04
CA ASP A 611 -3.98 20.35 -0.35
C ASP A 611 -2.64 20.29 0.38
N LEU A 612 -1.60 20.78 -0.30
CA LEU A 612 -0.26 20.92 0.23
C LEU A 612 -0.07 22.35 0.73
N VAL A 613 0.25 22.52 2.01
CA VAL A 613 0.35 23.86 2.62
C VAL A 613 1.67 24.00 3.37
N GLN A 614 2.38 25.10 3.12
CA GLN A 614 3.62 25.43 3.82
C GLN A 614 3.40 25.55 5.32
N VAL A 615 4.23 24.86 6.10
CA VAL A 615 4.24 24.99 7.56
C VAL A 615 4.86 26.35 7.93
N PRO A 616 4.19 27.18 8.77
CA PRO A 616 4.66 28.52 9.12
C PRO A 616 6.01 28.60 9.83
#